data_AF-A0A2S5CXH3-F1
#
_entry.id   AF-A0A2S5CXH3-F1
#
_cell.length_a   1.000
_cell.length_b   1.000
_cell.length_c   1.000
_cell.angle_alpha   90.00
_cell.angle_beta   90.00
_cell.angle_gamma   90.00
#
_symmetry.space_group_name_H-M   'P 1'
#
loop_
_entity.id
_entity.type
_entity.pdbx_description
1 polymer ?
#
loop_
_entity_poly.entity_id
_entity_poly.type
_entity_poly.pdbx_seq_one_letter_code
_entity_poly.pdbx_strand_id
1 'polypeptide(L)'
;MKKSWIFILCLSLFLVACSNEKVGDQTNSEQKEKSIGSLVKEINNYVINKEYTKAVEIYEELGDLTSNNYDEDIEELIAKEKGYKNDIRIVNEIKEHLDEALFNPESLQLHKIFIAKFSMDDEDYEIYIDYSAMNKMGGYARDYLEWEVKNSALQNFTQIEPELFKQQLELHKSSTISDDSYEFDLSLIKE
;
A
#
# COMPACT_ATOMS: atom_id res chain seq x y z
N MET A 1 20.35 3.35 -2.55
CA MET A 1 20.39 2.73 -3.90
C MET A 1 19.67 1.38 -3.84
N LYS A 2 18.37 1.34 -4.13
CA LYS A 2 17.57 0.09 -4.16
C LYS A 2 17.41 -0.36 -5.62
N LYS A 3 18.40 -1.10 -6.11
CA LYS A 3 18.39 -1.79 -7.42
C LYS A 3 19.07 -3.14 -7.21
N SER A 4 18.38 -4.23 -6.84
CA SER A 4 18.93 -5.60 -6.96
C SER A 4 18.04 -6.79 -6.54
N TRP A 5 16.71 -6.73 -6.56
CA TRP A 5 15.92 -7.92 -6.14
C TRP A 5 15.21 -8.63 -7.30
N ILE A 6 14.94 -7.94 -8.42
CA ILE A 6 14.33 -8.55 -9.62
C ILE A 6 15.29 -9.45 -10.41
N PHE A 7 16.61 -9.32 -10.23
CA PHE A 7 17.60 -10.05 -11.04
C PHE A 7 18.05 -11.40 -10.47
N ILE A 8 17.75 -11.69 -9.21
CA ILE A 8 18.26 -12.90 -8.54
C ILE A 8 17.40 -14.13 -8.86
N LEU A 9 16.10 -13.94 -9.16
CA LEU A 9 15.18 -15.03 -9.49
C LEU A 9 15.40 -15.64 -10.89
N CYS A 10 16.00 -14.90 -11.83
CA CYS A 10 16.34 -15.43 -13.16
C CYS A 10 17.68 -16.20 -13.17
N LEU A 11 18.59 -15.95 -12.21
CA LEU A 11 19.94 -16.51 -12.24
C LEU A 11 20.03 -17.88 -11.53
N SER A 12 19.14 -18.15 -10.57
CA SER A 12 19.04 -19.46 -9.91
C SER A 12 18.48 -20.56 -10.84
N LEU A 13 17.70 -20.20 -11.85
CA LEU A 13 17.14 -21.12 -12.84
C LEU A 13 18.22 -21.73 -13.77
N PHE A 14 19.37 -21.08 -13.96
CA PHE A 14 20.44 -21.60 -14.82
C PHE A 14 21.33 -22.64 -14.13
N LEU A 15 21.37 -22.69 -12.79
CA LEU A 15 22.27 -23.58 -12.05
C LEU A 15 21.72 -25.00 -11.86
N VAL A 16 20.40 -25.19 -12.00
CA VAL A 16 19.76 -26.52 -11.89
C VAL A 16 19.93 -27.35 -13.18
N ALA A 17 20.26 -26.72 -14.31
CA ALA A 17 20.36 -27.40 -15.61
C ALA A 17 21.71 -28.10 -15.90
N CYS A 18 22.69 -28.05 -14.98
CA CYS A 18 24.04 -28.59 -15.25
C CYS A 18 24.39 -29.92 -14.55
N SER A 19 23.48 -30.56 -13.80
CA SER A 19 23.76 -31.86 -13.20
C SER A 19 22.75 -32.92 -13.63
N ASN A 20 23.13 -33.67 -14.66
CA ASN A 20 22.69 -35.03 -15.01
C ASN A 20 21.18 -35.31 -15.03
N GLU A 21 20.58 -35.51 -16.23
CA GLU A 21 19.84 -36.75 -16.58
C GLU A 21 19.21 -36.73 -18.00
N LYS A 22 18.62 -37.87 -18.36
CA LYS A 22 18.38 -38.45 -19.70
C LYS A 22 17.33 -37.72 -20.57
N VAL A 23 17.38 -38.00 -21.88
CA VAL A 23 16.52 -37.49 -22.99
C VAL A 23 14.99 -37.67 -22.79
N GLY A 24 14.53 -38.41 -21.78
CA GLY A 24 13.11 -38.52 -21.42
C GLY A 24 12.60 -37.45 -20.43
N ASP A 25 13.52 -36.67 -19.83
CA ASP A 25 13.23 -35.72 -18.74
C ASP A 25 13.11 -34.26 -19.24
N GLN A 26 13.54 -34.01 -20.48
CA GLN A 26 13.52 -32.66 -21.09
C GLN A 26 12.09 -32.13 -21.28
N THR A 27 11.13 -32.96 -21.70
CA THR A 27 9.74 -32.54 -21.89
C THR A 27 9.03 -32.21 -20.58
N ASN A 28 9.36 -32.89 -19.48
CA ASN A 28 8.83 -32.57 -18.14
C ASN A 28 9.47 -31.30 -17.57
N SER A 29 10.77 -31.10 -17.80
CA SER A 29 11.48 -29.88 -17.37
C SER A 29 10.96 -28.63 -18.08
N GLU A 30 10.79 -28.67 -19.41
CA GLU A 30 10.25 -27.54 -20.18
C GLU A 30 8.81 -27.19 -19.80
N GLN A 31 7.97 -28.21 -19.54
CA GLN A 31 6.61 -27.99 -19.06
C GLN A 31 6.61 -27.37 -17.66
N LYS A 32 7.49 -27.84 -16.76
CA LYS A 32 7.64 -27.30 -15.41
C LYS A 32 8.11 -25.83 -15.43
N GLU A 33 9.12 -25.51 -16.24
CA GLU A 33 9.62 -24.13 -16.41
C GLU A 33 8.55 -23.19 -16.97
N LYS A 34 7.78 -23.64 -17.96
CA LYS A 34 6.69 -22.85 -18.54
C LYS A 34 5.58 -22.59 -17.53
N SER A 35 5.27 -23.56 -16.67
CA SER A 35 4.31 -23.39 -15.58
C SER A 35 4.82 -22.39 -14.54
N ILE A 36 6.06 -22.52 -14.07
CA ILE A 36 6.70 -21.55 -13.14
C ILE A 36 6.64 -20.13 -13.72
N GLY A 37 7.00 -19.97 -14.99
CA GLY A 37 6.96 -18.67 -15.66
C GLY A 37 5.55 -18.08 -15.81
N SER A 38 4.50 -18.90 -15.82
CA SER A 38 3.10 -18.44 -15.78
C SER A 38 2.74 -17.93 -14.39
N LEU A 39 3.03 -18.73 -13.35
CA LEU A 39 2.71 -18.38 -11.95
C LEU A 39 3.38 -17.06 -11.53
N VAL A 40 4.66 -16.87 -11.89
CA VAL A 40 5.38 -15.62 -11.60
C VAL A 40 4.72 -14.40 -12.28
N LYS A 41 4.17 -14.57 -13.50
CA LYS A 41 3.43 -13.48 -14.17
C LYS A 41 2.12 -13.18 -13.46
N GLU A 42 1.41 -14.21 -13.01
CA GLU A 42 0.15 -14.07 -12.29
C GLU A 42 0.35 -13.36 -10.96
N ILE A 43 1.36 -13.75 -10.17
CA ILE A 43 1.77 -13.06 -8.94
C ILE A 43 1.96 -11.56 -9.22
N ASN A 44 2.80 -11.22 -10.22
CA ASN A 44 3.08 -9.83 -10.55
C ASN A 44 1.81 -9.06 -10.95
N ASN A 45 0.92 -9.69 -11.73
CA ASN A 45 -0.35 -9.08 -12.11
C ASN A 45 -1.26 -8.83 -10.90
N TYR A 46 -1.36 -9.79 -9.98
CA TYR A 46 -2.14 -9.63 -8.76
C TYR A 46 -1.58 -8.55 -7.85
N VAL A 47 -0.26 -8.49 -7.67
CA VAL A 47 0.41 -7.45 -6.87
C VAL A 47 0.18 -6.05 -7.45
N ILE A 48 0.30 -5.89 -8.77
CA ILE A 48 0.03 -4.61 -9.46
C ILE A 48 -1.42 -4.18 -9.25
N ASN A 49 -2.35 -5.13 -9.29
CA ASN A 49 -3.78 -4.87 -9.11
C ASN A 49 -4.22 -4.84 -7.63
N LYS A 50 -3.27 -4.87 -6.68
CA LYS A 50 -3.51 -4.88 -5.23
C LYS A 50 -4.38 -6.08 -4.76
N GLU A 51 -4.37 -7.19 -5.51
CA GLU A 51 -5.04 -8.46 -5.20
C GLU A 51 -4.11 -9.39 -4.40
N TYR A 52 -3.58 -8.90 -3.28
CA TYR A 52 -2.49 -9.55 -2.54
C TYR A 52 -2.82 -10.97 -2.04
N THR A 53 -4.06 -11.22 -1.59
CA THR A 53 -4.47 -12.57 -1.17
C THR A 53 -4.30 -13.60 -2.29
N LYS A 54 -4.68 -13.24 -3.53
CA LYS A 54 -4.49 -14.13 -4.68
C LYS A 54 -3.00 -14.30 -5.01
N ALA A 55 -2.20 -13.26 -4.84
CA ALA A 55 -0.75 -13.37 -5.03
C ALA A 55 -0.11 -14.35 -4.02
N VAL A 56 -0.58 -14.35 -2.77
CA VAL A 56 -0.14 -15.32 -1.74
C VAL A 56 -0.49 -16.76 -2.13
N GLU A 57 -1.74 -17.01 -2.54
CA GLU A 57 -2.18 -18.35 -2.99
C GLU A 57 -1.29 -18.90 -4.12
N ILE A 58 -0.88 -18.05 -5.07
CA ILE A 58 0.00 -18.48 -6.18
C ILE A 58 1.45 -18.67 -5.72
N TYR A 59 1.94 -17.93 -4.72
CA TYR A 59 3.26 -18.15 -4.13
C TYR A 59 3.34 -19.50 -3.40
N GLU A 60 2.28 -19.90 -2.70
CA GLU A 60 2.18 -21.23 -2.08
C GLU A 60 2.22 -22.35 -3.14
N GLU A 61 1.46 -22.21 -4.24
CA GLU A 61 1.50 -23.14 -5.37
C GLU A 61 2.91 -23.22 -5.99
N LEU A 62 3.58 -22.08 -6.14
CA LEU A 62 4.93 -22.01 -6.68
C LEU A 62 5.95 -22.70 -5.74
N GLY A 63 5.79 -22.53 -4.42
CA GLY A 63 6.58 -23.21 -3.39
C GLY A 63 6.47 -24.73 -3.49
N ASP A 64 5.25 -25.25 -3.59
CA ASP A 64 4.98 -26.69 -3.76
C ASP A 64 5.62 -27.24 -5.05
N LEU A 65 5.50 -26.49 -6.16
CA LEU A 65 6.03 -26.91 -7.46
C LEU A 65 7.57 -26.91 -7.51
N THR A 66 8.21 -25.95 -6.85
CA THR A 66 9.67 -25.76 -6.87
C THR A 66 10.39 -26.38 -5.69
N SER A 67 9.65 -26.78 -4.65
CA SER A 67 10.19 -27.16 -3.34
C SER A 67 11.05 -26.05 -2.70
N ASN A 68 10.77 -24.79 -3.04
CA ASN A 68 11.37 -23.61 -2.43
C ASN A 68 10.47 -23.04 -1.33
N ASN A 69 11.08 -22.32 -0.41
CA ASN A 69 10.39 -21.51 0.59
C ASN A 69 10.29 -20.06 0.09
N TYR A 70 9.08 -19.50 0.12
CA TYR A 70 8.76 -18.11 -0.25
C TYR A 70 8.12 -17.33 0.91
N ASP A 71 8.34 -17.77 2.16
CA ASP A 71 7.73 -17.21 3.37
C ASP A 71 7.97 -15.70 3.50
N GLU A 72 9.19 -15.22 3.18
CA GLU A 72 9.51 -13.77 3.20
C GLU A 72 8.65 -12.97 2.19
N ASP A 73 8.47 -13.50 0.97
CA ASP A 73 7.64 -12.85 -0.06
C ASP A 73 6.15 -12.86 0.37
N ILE A 74 5.68 -13.96 0.96
CA ILE A 74 4.31 -14.11 1.47
C ILE A 74 4.05 -13.14 2.63
N GLU A 75 4.98 -13.05 3.59
CA GLU A 75 4.88 -12.11 4.72
C GLU A 75 4.81 -10.66 4.23
N GLU A 76 5.61 -10.29 3.23
CA GLU A 76 5.55 -8.95 2.63
C GLU A 76 4.17 -8.67 1.99
N LEU A 77 3.60 -9.64 1.27
CA LEU A 77 2.27 -9.49 0.67
C LEU A 77 1.16 -9.36 1.71
N ILE A 78 1.22 -10.12 2.80
CA ILE A 78 0.27 -10.03 3.91
C ILE A 78 0.35 -8.63 4.55
N ALA A 79 1.56 -8.11 4.78
CA ALA A 79 1.75 -6.75 5.30
C ALA A 79 1.17 -5.69 4.35
N LYS A 80 1.40 -5.83 3.04
CA LYS A 80 0.80 -4.97 2.01
C LYS A 80 -0.73 -5.03 1.99
N GLU A 81 -1.31 -6.22 2.16
CA GLU A 81 -2.76 -6.40 2.25
C GLU A 81 -3.35 -5.68 3.46
N LYS A 82 -2.72 -5.84 4.63
CA LYS A 82 -3.13 -5.15 5.86
C LYS A 82 -3.07 -3.63 5.67
N GLY A 83 -1.97 -3.11 5.11
CA GLY A 83 -1.82 -1.70 4.78
C GLY A 83 -2.90 -1.19 3.84
N TYR A 84 -3.15 -1.91 2.74
CA TYR A 84 -4.15 -1.53 1.74
C TYR A 84 -5.58 -1.51 2.30
N LYS A 85 -5.95 -2.50 3.12
CA LYS A 85 -7.25 -2.51 3.81
C LYS A 85 -7.39 -1.32 4.76
N ASN A 86 -6.32 -0.97 5.48
CA ASN A 86 -6.32 0.19 6.35
C ASN A 86 -6.48 1.49 5.56
N ASP A 87 -5.82 1.62 4.41
CA ASP A 87 -5.98 2.78 3.53
C ASP A 87 -7.42 2.95 3.04
N ILE A 88 -8.05 1.86 2.60
CA ILE A 88 -9.47 1.89 2.19
C ILE A 88 -10.38 2.31 3.35
N ARG A 89 -10.12 1.80 4.56
CA ARG A 89 -10.89 2.18 5.75
C ARG A 89 -10.78 3.70 5.98
N ILE A 90 -9.56 4.24 5.98
CA ILE A 90 -9.30 5.67 6.14
C ILE A 90 -10.04 6.50 5.07
N VAL A 91 -10.03 6.08 3.80
CA VAL A 91 -10.79 6.75 2.73
C VAL A 91 -12.26 6.91 3.10
N ASN A 92 -12.89 5.79 3.46
CA ASN A 92 -14.33 5.77 3.69
C ASN A 92 -14.69 6.67 4.86
N GLU A 93 -13.88 6.66 5.91
CA GLU A 93 -14.09 7.48 7.09
C GLU A 93 -13.85 8.99 6.80
N ILE A 94 -12.82 9.33 6.02
CA ILE A 94 -12.59 10.73 5.58
C ILE A 94 -13.77 11.25 4.77
N LYS A 95 -14.29 10.43 3.86
CA LYS A 95 -15.47 10.76 3.05
C LYS A 95 -16.69 10.98 3.94
N GLU A 96 -17.04 10.02 4.79
CA GLU A 96 -18.20 10.10 5.68
C GLU A 96 -18.14 11.37 6.55
N HIS A 97 -16.98 11.66 7.12
CA HIS A 97 -16.82 12.84 7.95
C HIS A 97 -16.99 14.15 7.17
N LEU A 98 -16.35 14.27 6.00
CA LEU A 98 -16.48 15.48 5.19
C LEU A 98 -17.90 15.63 4.64
N ASP A 99 -18.60 14.53 4.35
CA ASP A 99 -20.01 14.55 3.98
C ASP A 99 -20.90 15.09 5.11
N GLU A 100 -20.61 14.76 6.37
CA GLU A 100 -21.34 15.27 7.53
C GLU A 100 -20.98 16.71 7.92
N ALA A 101 -19.69 17.06 7.81
CA ALA A 101 -19.16 18.33 8.30
C ALA A 101 -19.36 19.48 7.31
N LEU A 102 -19.37 19.20 6.01
CA LEU A 102 -19.40 20.23 4.98
C LEU A 102 -20.83 20.68 4.66
N PHE A 103 -20.98 21.99 4.43
CA PHE A 103 -22.26 22.54 3.99
C PHE A 103 -22.68 22.03 2.60
N ASN A 104 -21.71 21.80 1.72
CA ASN A 104 -21.91 21.24 0.38
C ASN A 104 -20.81 20.21 0.08
N PRO A 105 -21.00 18.93 0.41
CA PRO A 105 -19.98 17.90 0.22
C PRO A 105 -19.57 17.68 -1.24
N GLU A 106 -20.48 17.88 -2.20
CA GLU A 106 -20.18 17.77 -3.63
C GLU A 106 -19.14 18.80 -4.11
N SER A 107 -18.89 19.85 -3.32
CA SER A 107 -17.87 20.86 -3.59
C SER A 107 -16.51 20.55 -2.98
N LEU A 108 -16.38 19.43 -2.24
CA LEU A 108 -15.13 19.01 -1.63
C LEU A 108 -14.06 18.76 -2.69
N GLN A 109 -12.90 19.37 -2.48
CA GLN A 109 -11.69 19.10 -3.24
C GLN A 109 -10.59 18.74 -2.24
N LEU A 110 -10.14 17.49 -2.27
CA LEU A 110 -8.98 17.05 -1.49
C LEU A 110 -7.71 17.38 -2.26
N HIS A 111 -6.80 18.14 -1.65
CA HIS A 111 -5.54 18.54 -2.26
C HIS A 111 -4.39 17.63 -1.82
N LYS A 112 -4.32 17.35 -0.52
CA LYS A 112 -3.28 16.50 0.07
C LYS A 112 -3.82 15.83 1.32
N ILE A 113 -3.50 14.55 1.46
CA ILE A 113 -3.70 13.80 2.69
C ILE A 113 -2.36 13.18 3.06
N PHE A 114 -1.95 13.39 4.30
CA PHE A 114 -0.70 12.89 4.85
C PHE A 114 -1.02 12.08 6.11
N ILE A 115 -0.51 10.85 6.18
CA ILE A 115 -0.67 10.00 7.37
C ILE A 115 0.69 9.96 8.06
N ALA A 116 0.69 10.38 9.32
CA ALA A 116 1.84 10.35 10.21
C ALA A 116 1.78 9.12 11.12
N LYS A 117 2.58 8.08 10.80
CA LYS A 117 2.66 6.84 11.60
C LYS A 117 4.00 6.75 12.30
N PHE A 118 3.97 6.63 13.62
CA PHE A 118 5.19 6.54 14.42
C PHE A 118 5.87 5.16 14.33
N SER A 119 5.15 4.10 13.89
CA SER A 119 5.69 2.80 13.49
C SER A 119 4.69 1.93 12.68
N MET A 120 5.17 0.86 12.03
CA MET A 120 4.35 -0.11 11.26
C MET A 120 3.28 -0.81 12.12
N ASP A 121 3.57 -0.98 13.42
CA ASP A 121 2.70 -1.66 14.37
C ASP A 121 1.77 -0.71 15.12
N ASP A 122 1.97 0.62 14.99
CA ASP A 122 1.15 1.60 15.67
C ASP A 122 -0.25 1.65 15.06
N GLU A 123 -1.22 1.31 15.88
CA GLU A 123 -2.64 1.59 15.65
C GLU A 123 -3.00 3.06 15.94
N ASP A 124 -2.03 3.81 16.49
CA ASP A 124 -2.14 5.21 16.85
C ASP A 124 -1.36 6.05 15.82
N TYR A 125 -2.06 6.89 15.08
CA TYR A 125 -1.45 7.72 14.03
C TYR A 125 -2.29 8.97 13.77
N GLU A 126 -1.67 9.97 13.15
CA GLU A 126 -2.34 11.23 12.84
C GLU A 126 -2.55 11.35 11.33
N ILE A 127 -3.67 11.94 10.93
CA ILE A 127 -3.99 12.23 9.53
C ILE A 127 -4.11 13.74 9.37
N TYR A 128 -3.38 14.27 8.42
CA TYR A 128 -3.39 15.67 8.07
C TYR A 128 -4.03 15.85 6.69
N ILE A 129 -5.08 16.65 6.61
CA ILE A 129 -5.89 16.84 5.40
C ILE A 129 -5.85 18.31 5.00
N ASP A 130 -5.49 18.56 3.75
CA ASP A 130 -5.57 19.84 3.06
C ASP A 130 -6.67 19.74 2.01
N TYR A 131 -7.72 20.54 2.16
CA TYR A 131 -8.89 20.48 1.32
C TYR A 131 -9.48 21.86 1.03
N SER A 132 -10.38 21.93 0.06
CA SER A 132 -11.22 23.10 -0.15
C SER A 132 -12.67 22.69 -0.26
N ALA A 133 -13.56 23.51 0.27
CA ALA A 133 -15.01 23.29 0.22
C ALA A 133 -15.76 24.62 0.12
N MET A 134 -16.99 24.55 -0.38
CA MET A 134 -17.89 25.69 -0.42
C MET A 134 -18.49 25.96 0.96
N ASN A 135 -18.35 27.19 1.43
CA ASN A 135 -18.98 27.65 2.66
C ASN A 135 -20.45 28.03 2.46
N LYS A 136 -21.15 28.32 3.57
CA LYS A 136 -22.58 28.69 3.59
C LYS A 136 -22.92 29.94 2.78
N MET A 137 -21.93 30.76 2.44
CA MET A 137 -22.09 31.99 1.65
C MET A 137 -21.77 31.78 0.15
N GLY A 138 -21.49 30.56 -0.28
CA GLY A 138 -21.17 30.21 -1.67
C GLY A 138 -19.73 30.50 -2.08
N GLY A 139 -18.85 30.88 -1.14
CA GLY A 139 -17.42 31.05 -1.39
C GLY A 139 -16.65 29.76 -1.14
N TYR A 140 -15.54 29.54 -1.85
CA TYR A 140 -14.61 28.43 -1.59
C TYR A 140 -13.56 28.87 -0.57
N ALA A 141 -13.40 28.09 0.49
CA ALA A 141 -12.30 28.24 1.46
C ALA A 141 -11.40 27.01 1.40
N ARG A 142 -10.09 27.25 1.56
CA ARG A 142 -9.10 26.18 1.75
C ARG A 142 -8.85 26.06 3.24
N ASP A 143 -9.02 24.86 3.77
CA ASP A 143 -8.95 24.55 5.18
C ASP A 143 -8.03 23.34 5.42
N TYR A 144 -7.61 23.18 6.67
CA TYR A 144 -6.68 22.15 7.09
C TYR A 144 -7.23 21.45 8.34
N LEU A 145 -7.16 20.12 8.34
CA LEU A 145 -7.61 19.28 9.44
C LEU A 145 -6.48 18.39 9.91
N GLU A 146 -6.43 18.20 11.22
CA GLU A 146 -5.70 17.14 11.90
C GLU A 146 -6.71 16.16 12.48
N TRP A 147 -6.45 14.87 12.29
CA TRP A 147 -7.32 13.82 12.76
C TRP A 147 -6.49 12.72 13.43
N GLU A 148 -6.67 12.57 14.73
CA GLU A 148 -6.02 11.54 15.51
C GLU A 148 -6.77 10.21 15.40
N VAL A 149 -6.03 9.12 15.20
CA VAL A 149 -6.49 7.74 15.28
C VAL A 149 -5.81 7.10 16.48
N LYS A 150 -6.60 6.42 17.32
CA LYS A 150 -6.09 5.67 18.49
C LYS A 150 -6.76 4.31 18.59
N ASN A 151 -5.98 3.26 18.84
CA ASN A 151 -6.45 1.87 18.93
C ASN A 151 -7.35 1.50 17.75
N SER A 152 -6.91 1.87 16.54
CA SER A 152 -7.66 1.66 15.29
C SER A 152 -9.02 2.38 15.22
N ALA A 153 -9.29 3.33 16.12
CA ALA A 153 -10.51 4.11 16.18
C ALA A 153 -10.24 5.60 15.99
N LEU A 154 -11.02 6.22 15.12
CA LEU A 154 -10.96 7.66 14.88
C LEU A 154 -11.39 8.44 16.13
N GLN A 155 -10.59 9.46 16.45
CA GLN A 155 -10.89 10.41 17.51
C GLN A 155 -11.52 11.68 16.92
N ASN A 156 -11.63 12.73 17.74
CA ASN A 156 -12.11 14.02 17.26
C ASN A 156 -11.07 14.67 16.33
N PHE A 157 -11.58 15.29 15.28
CA PHE A 157 -10.81 16.14 14.37
C PHE A 157 -10.64 17.56 14.94
N THR A 158 -9.53 18.18 14.58
CA THR A 158 -9.20 19.56 14.93
C THR A 158 -8.88 20.35 13.67
N GLN A 159 -9.54 21.48 13.48
CA GLN A 159 -9.14 22.42 12.43
C GLN A 159 -7.81 23.06 12.84
N ILE A 160 -6.84 23.04 11.93
CA ILE A 160 -5.50 23.54 12.18
C ILE A 160 -5.14 24.69 11.23
N GLU A 161 -4.14 25.46 11.64
CA GLU A 161 -3.60 26.53 10.80
C GLU A 161 -2.74 25.97 9.66
N PRO A 162 -2.69 26.64 8.49
CA PRO A 162 -1.89 26.20 7.34
C PRO A 162 -0.41 26.00 7.68
N GLU A 163 0.12 26.82 8.58
CA GLU A 163 1.52 26.77 8.99
C GLU A 163 1.83 25.55 9.87
N LEU A 164 0.87 25.10 10.69
CA LEU A 164 1.01 23.86 11.47
C LEU A 164 1.01 22.64 10.54
N PHE A 165 0.09 22.60 9.57
CA PHE A 165 0.07 21.53 8.55
C PHE A 165 1.41 21.41 7.83
N LYS A 166 1.99 22.54 7.38
CA LYS A 166 3.29 22.56 6.71
C LYS A 166 4.41 22.08 7.63
N GLN A 167 4.43 22.53 8.90
CA GLN A 167 5.44 22.11 9.86
C GLN A 167 5.42 20.60 10.06
N GLN A 168 4.23 20.02 10.25
CA GLN A 168 4.09 18.57 10.43
C GLN A 168 4.55 17.81 9.20
N LEU A 169 4.17 18.27 8.01
CA LEU A 169 4.61 17.66 6.76
C LEU A 169 6.15 17.69 6.60
N GLU A 170 6.81 18.78 6.98
CA GLU A 170 8.27 18.90 6.89
C GLU A 170 9.01 18.12 7.98
N LEU A 171 8.48 18.08 9.21
CA LEU A 171 9.03 17.30 10.31
C LEU A 171 9.17 15.82 9.91
N HIS A 172 8.09 15.23 9.39
CA HIS A 172 8.07 13.81 9.01
C HIS A 172 8.84 13.52 7.72
N LYS A 173 9.02 14.48 6.81
CA LYS A 173 9.97 14.33 5.67
C LYS A 173 11.43 14.28 6.12
N SER A 174 11.77 15.00 7.20
CA SER A 174 13.14 15.14 7.70
C SER A 174 13.53 14.03 8.70
N SER A 175 12.55 13.35 9.28
CA SER A 175 12.70 12.16 10.10
C SER A 175 13.32 11.03 9.27
N THR A 176 14.51 10.57 9.66
CA THR A 176 15.27 9.50 8.97
C THR A 176 15.17 8.15 9.69
N ILE A 177 14.34 8.06 10.73
CA ILE A 177 14.29 6.90 11.63
C ILE A 177 12.88 6.33 11.62
N SER A 178 12.73 5.18 10.95
CA SER A 178 11.58 4.26 11.03
C SER A 178 10.17 4.83 10.84
N ASP A 179 10.04 6.03 10.28
CA ASP A 179 8.76 6.72 10.15
C ASP A 179 7.99 6.12 8.97
N ASP A 180 6.93 5.38 9.26
CA ASP A 180 6.04 4.76 8.25
C ASP A 180 4.98 5.75 7.76
N SER A 181 5.28 7.04 7.88
CA SER A 181 4.49 8.13 7.37
C SER A 181 4.52 8.20 5.85
N TYR A 182 3.36 8.45 5.21
CA TYR A 182 3.26 8.54 3.76
C TYR A 182 2.19 9.54 3.31
N GLU A 183 2.37 10.02 2.09
CA GLU A 183 1.32 10.73 1.36
C GLU A 183 0.29 9.70 0.88
N PHE A 184 -0.96 9.94 1.25
CA PHE A 184 -2.06 9.02 0.97
C PHE A 184 -2.38 8.99 -0.53
N ASP A 185 -2.64 7.79 -1.06
CA ASP A 185 -3.07 7.62 -2.45
C ASP A 185 -4.52 8.07 -2.63
N LEU A 186 -4.71 9.34 -3.01
CA LEU A 186 -6.04 9.92 -3.25
C LEU A 186 -6.85 9.15 -4.31
N SER A 187 -6.23 8.35 -5.18
CA SER A 187 -6.98 7.52 -6.14
C SER A 187 -7.81 6.42 -5.48
N LEU A 188 -7.54 6.11 -4.20
CA LEU A 188 -8.34 5.18 -3.41
C LEU A 188 -9.69 5.77 -3.01
N ILE A 189 -9.81 7.10 -3.05
CA ILE A 189 -11.04 7.84 -2.85
C ILE A 189 -11.85 7.73 -4.13
N LYS A 190 -12.54 6.60 -4.32
CA LYS A 190 -13.47 6.41 -5.44
C LYS A 190 -14.59 7.43 -5.33
N GLU A 191 -14.93 8.14 -6.42
CA GLU A 191 -16.00 9.14 -6.48
C GLU A 191 -17.28 8.67 -5.78
#